data_AF-A0A0G0LHL6-F1
#
_entry.id   AF-A0A0G0LHL6-F1
#
_cell.length_a   1.000
_cell.length_b   1.000
_cell.length_c   1.000
_cell.angle_alpha   90.00
_cell.angle_beta   90.00
_cell.angle_gamma   90.00
#
_symmetry.space_group_name_H-M   'P 1'
#
loop_
_entity.id
_entity.type
_entity.pdbx_description
1 polymer ?
#
loop_
_entity_poly.entity_id
_entity_poly.type
_entity_poly.pdbx_seq_one_letter_code
_entity_poly.pdbx_strand_id
1 'polypeptide(L)'
;MMLAIATSLSVSTIIEKKSASSTEFSVQSLQTADSGMQLAIQKINNNLTKPLNHADIYGAACVGGVVTRLNNAGKAGQGTYDLHFYSDNGTTHSNCGDLANTIQAIKSIGTYRGTVRAVNVAVEPDCPSTVSDNDTPANEYSTIKIGTQCWMAENLRTTKRPNGTDIAALAYCNPAGCGSPWGRLYDWNTAMNGSVSAAAVGAKIRGLCPTGWHIPADFNLTDDLGILSAFLGGNLVAGKEMKRTETAPAVPNYWAAPNTGVTNSSGFAGVGSGNRVAGVFNLRGLSGYIWSSYQSDAANAWSYQLSSGSDAFTRVSVAKTTALSIRCVKN
;
A
#
# COMPACT_ATOMS: atom_id res chain seq x y z
N MET A 1 11.96 -0.11 -3.31
CA MET A 1 12.76 0.96 -3.95
C MET A 1 11.96 2.23 -3.78
N MET A 2 12.29 3.13 -2.84
CA MET A 2 11.35 4.09 -2.25
C MET A 2 11.15 5.36 -3.11
N LEU A 3 10.27 5.37 -4.10
CA LEU A 3 10.01 6.55 -4.94
C LEU A 3 9.26 7.66 -4.14
N ALA A 4 9.89 8.83 -3.97
CA ALA A 4 9.25 9.98 -3.34
C ALA A 4 8.30 10.68 -4.33
N ILE A 5 7.01 10.42 -4.20
CA ILE A 5 5.95 11.11 -4.95
C ILE A 5 5.22 12.03 -3.97
N ALA A 6 5.09 13.32 -4.30
CA ALA A 6 4.31 14.25 -3.50
C ALA A 6 2.80 13.93 -3.67
N THR A 7 2.21 13.24 -2.69
CA THR A 7 0.80 12.80 -2.74
C THR A 7 -0.18 13.81 -2.15
N SER A 8 0.30 14.69 -1.27
CA SER A 8 -0.47 15.80 -0.71
C SER A 8 0.44 16.99 -0.40
N LEU A 9 -0.03 18.19 -0.70
CA LEU A 9 0.62 19.46 -0.40
C LEU A 9 -0.26 20.20 0.60
N SER A 10 0.23 20.41 1.82
CA SER A 10 -0.43 21.26 2.80
C SER A 10 0.42 22.49 3.07
N VAL A 11 -0.19 23.68 2.89
CA VAL A 11 0.45 24.97 3.17
C VAL A 11 -0.01 25.44 4.53
N SER A 12 0.91 25.52 5.49
CA SER A 12 0.61 26.13 6.80
C SER A 12 0.87 27.64 6.72
N THR A 13 -0.18 28.44 6.91
CA THR A 13 -0.06 29.90 6.93
C THR A 13 -0.10 30.42 8.37
N ILE A 14 1.01 31.02 8.82
CA ILE A 14 1.04 31.84 10.04
C ILE A 14 0.43 33.20 9.67
N ILE A 15 -0.61 33.62 10.41
CA ILE A 15 -1.40 34.82 10.10
C ILE A 15 -0.58 36.07 10.46
N GLU A 16 -0.29 36.93 9.48
CA GLU A 16 0.25 38.29 9.69
C GLU A 16 -0.74 39.34 9.20
N LYS A 17 -0.75 40.50 9.87
CA LYS A 17 -1.62 41.66 9.59
C LYS A 17 -1.25 42.25 8.22
N LYS A 18 -2.21 42.33 7.29
CA LYS A 18 -1.92 42.58 5.86
C LYS A 18 -1.61 44.05 5.51
N SER A 19 -0.38 44.30 5.09
CA SER A 19 0.06 45.41 4.21
C SER A 19 0.47 44.86 2.83
N ALA A 20 0.61 45.70 1.80
CA ALA A 20 1.08 45.25 0.48
C ALA A 20 2.44 44.49 0.55
N SER A 21 3.35 44.96 1.42
CA SER A 21 4.63 44.31 1.70
C SER A 21 4.50 42.94 2.37
N SER A 22 3.52 42.74 3.26
CA SER A 22 3.26 41.43 3.89
C SER A 22 2.81 40.35 2.89
N THR A 23 2.16 40.75 1.79
CA THR A 23 1.73 39.81 0.74
C THR A 23 2.92 39.37 -0.11
N GLU A 24 3.82 40.29 -0.45
CA GLU A 24 5.07 40.00 -1.15
C GLU A 24 5.98 39.06 -0.34
N PHE A 25 6.20 39.36 0.95
CA PHE A 25 7.05 38.53 1.81
C PHE A 25 6.44 37.13 2.04
N SER A 26 5.12 37.03 2.11
CA SER A 26 4.41 35.74 2.18
C SER A 26 4.61 34.90 0.90
N VAL A 27 4.63 35.51 -0.28
CA VAL A 27 4.88 34.78 -1.54
C VAL A 27 6.32 34.32 -1.61
N GLN A 28 7.28 35.20 -1.29
CA GLN A 28 8.71 34.89 -1.35
C GLN A 28 9.13 33.83 -0.31
N SER A 29 8.56 33.85 0.91
CA SER A 29 8.78 32.80 1.90
C SER A 29 8.23 31.45 1.45
N LEU A 30 7.06 31.41 0.78
CA LEU A 30 6.52 30.17 0.22
C LEU A 30 7.38 29.62 -0.94
N GLN A 31 7.82 30.48 -1.85
CA GLN A 31 8.75 30.10 -2.94
C GLN A 31 10.08 29.56 -2.39
N THR A 32 10.56 30.14 -1.29
CA THR A 32 11.77 29.69 -0.59
C THR A 32 11.57 28.30 0.00
N ALA A 33 10.42 28.04 0.62
CA ALA A 33 10.05 26.71 1.11
C ALA A 33 9.95 25.68 -0.03
N ASP A 34 9.29 26.03 -1.14
CA ASP A 34 9.13 25.13 -2.29
C ASP A 34 10.47 24.78 -2.95
N SER A 35 11.39 25.74 -3.06
CA SER A 35 12.75 25.51 -3.56
C SER A 35 13.50 24.46 -2.73
N GLY A 36 13.37 24.53 -1.40
CA GLY A 36 13.93 23.51 -0.50
C GLY A 36 13.30 22.13 -0.71
N MET A 37 11.97 22.08 -0.89
CA MET A 37 11.23 20.84 -1.12
C MET A 37 11.66 20.14 -2.42
N GLN A 38 11.74 20.90 -3.52
CA GLN A 38 12.15 20.38 -4.83
C GLN A 38 13.55 19.76 -4.78
N LEU A 39 14.49 20.40 -4.09
CA LEU A 39 15.84 19.87 -3.91
C LEU A 39 15.84 18.55 -3.13
N ALA A 40 15.04 18.46 -2.05
CA ALA A 40 14.93 17.25 -1.25
C ALA A 40 14.39 16.07 -2.07
N ILE A 41 13.29 16.28 -2.81
CA ILE A 41 12.68 15.27 -3.67
C ILE A 41 13.65 14.82 -4.77
N GLN A 42 14.34 15.76 -5.43
CA GLN A 42 15.30 15.44 -6.48
C GLN A 42 16.42 14.52 -5.99
N LYS A 43 16.97 14.81 -4.80
CA LYS A 43 18.05 13.98 -4.23
C LYS A 43 17.60 12.60 -3.78
N ILE A 44 16.38 12.49 -3.24
CA ILE A 44 15.79 11.19 -2.89
C ILE A 44 15.62 10.36 -4.17
N ASN A 45 15.03 10.95 -5.21
CA ASN A 45 14.79 10.26 -6.48
C ASN A 45 16.08 9.85 -7.22
N ASN A 46 17.17 10.60 -7.06
CA ASN A 46 18.45 10.27 -7.68
C ASN A 46 19.23 9.15 -6.97
N ASN A 47 18.86 8.76 -5.75
CA ASN A 47 19.62 7.80 -4.94
C ASN A 47 18.81 6.54 -4.57
N LEU A 48 17.74 6.24 -5.32
CA LEU A 48 16.79 5.15 -5.07
C LEU A 48 17.37 3.73 -5.12
N THR A 49 18.61 3.55 -5.60
CA THR A 49 19.26 2.25 -5.83
C THR A 49 19.93 1.68 -4.58
N LYS A 50 19.96 2.41 -3.47
CA LYS A 50 20.57 1.98 -2.20
C LYS A 50 19.73 2.47 -1.00
N PRO A 51 19.87 1.85 0.19
CA PRO A 51 19.37 2.45 1.42
C PRO A 51 19.97 3.86 1.55
N LEU A 52 19.10 4.86 1.47
CA LEU A 52 19.50 6.26 1.58
C LEU A 52 19.98 6.51 3.02
N ASN A 53 21.06 7.25 3.19
CA ASN A 53 21.33 7.92 4.45
C ASN A 53 21.12 9.42 4.30
N HIS A 54 21.02 10.10 5.44
CA HIS A 54 20.94 11.54 5.51
C HIS A 54 22.07 12.28 4.75
N ALA A 55 23.28 11.73 4.61
CA ALA A 55 24.33 12.38 3.81
C ALA A 55 24.02 12.38 2.31
N ASP A 56 23.33 11.35 1.79
CA ASP A 56 22.88 11.27 0.39
C ASP A 56 21.81 12.33 0.06
N ILE A 57 21.02 12.75 1.06
CA ILE A 57 19.96 13.77 0.91
C ILE A 57 20.49 15.17 1.29
N TYR A 58 21.31 15.30 2.32
CA TYR A 58 21.71 16.60 2.89
C TYR A 58 23.04 17.14 2.37
N GLY A 59 23.92 16.26 1.89
CA GLY A 59 25.34 16.59 1.77
C GLY A 59 25.94 16.98 3.14
N ALA A 60 27.13 17.58 3.16
CA ALA A 60 27.86 17.94 4.38
C ALA A 60 27.25 19.07 5.26
N ALA A 61 25.97 19.45 5.07
CA ALA A 61 25.34 20.64 5.67
C ALA A 61 24.20 20.35 6.66
N CYS A 62 24.07 19.11 7.16
CA CYS A 62 23.08 18.77 8.19
C CYS A 62 23.65 19.00 9.59
N VAL A 63 22.93 19.75 10.44
CA VAL A 63 23.26 19.95 11.86
C VAL A 63 21.98 19.72 12.67
N GLY A 64 22.00 18.77 13.61
CA GLY A 64 20.85 18.48 14.47
C GLY A 64 19.58 18.04 13.74
N GLY A 65 19.72 17.39 12.57
CA GLY A 65 18.59 16.91 11.76
C GLY A 65 17.94 17.96 10.87
N VAL A 66 18.50 19.17 10.81
CA VAL A 66 18.00 20.27 9.97
C VAL A 66 19.04 20.63 8.90
N VAL A 67 18.57 20.84 7.66
CA VAL A 67 19.37 21.42 6.59
C VAL A 67 18.92 22.84 6.35
N THR A 68 19.74 23.80 6.78
CA THR A 68 19.55 25.22 6.49
C THR A 68 20.38 25.61 5.27
N ARG A 69 19.74 26.14 4.23
CA ARG A 69 20.42 26.64 3.03
C ARG A 69 19.92 28.03 2.67
N LEU A 70 20.84 28.86 2.21
CA LEU A 70 20.51 30.10 1.50
C LEU A 70 20.00 29.72 0.11
N ASN A 71 18.87 30.31 -0.31
CA ASN A 71 18.49 30.27 -1.72
C ASN A 71 19.52 31.08 -2.52
N ASN A 72 20.55 30.40 -3.04
CA ASN A 72 21.60 31.00 -3.86
C ASN A 72 21.06 31.31 -5.25
N ALA A 73 20.29 32.40 -5.35
CA ALA A 73 19.99 33.09 -6.60
C ALA A 73 20.47 34.55 -6.54
N GLY A 74 21.66 34.80 -6.00
CA GLY A 74 22.52 35.95 -6.34
C GLY A 74 21.93 37.37 -6.32
N LYS A 75 20.80 37.63 -5.66
CA LYS A 75 20.20 38.98 -5.56
C LYS A 75 19.81 39.30 -4.12
N ALA A 76 19.97 40.56 -3.74
CA ALA A 76 19.72 41.08 -2.41
C ALA A 76 18.24 40.89 -1.99
N GLY A 77 18.01 40.27 -0.83
CA GLY A 77 16.68 39.84 -0.36
C GLY A 77 16.62 38.34 -0.08
N GLN A 78 17.56 37.81 0.71
CA GLN A 78 17.81 36.37 0.79
C GLN A 78 16.84 35.69 1.77
N GLY A 79 16.02 34.76 1.25
CA GLY A 79 15.26 33.83 2.07
C GLY A 79 16.11 32.60 2.43
N THR A 80 15.88 32.04 3.61
CA THR A 80 16.45 30.76 4.06
C THR A 80 15.36 29.68 4.05
N TYR A 81 15.72 28.43 3.79
CA TYR A 81 14.82 27.32 4.09
C TYR A 81 15.46 26.30 5.03
N ASP A 82 14.63 25.70 5.87
CA ASP A 82 14.95 24.59 6.76
C ASP A 82 14.17 23.36 6.34
N LEU A 83 14.86 22.24 6.10
CA LEU A 83 14.24 20.95 5.82
C LEU A 83 14.18 20.10 7.10
N HIS A 84 13.00 19.55 7.38
CA HIS A 84 12.73 18.63 8.46
C HIS A 84 12.12 17.34 7.90
N PHE A 85 12.48 16.20 8.49
CA PHE A 85 12.07 14.88 8.03
C PHE A 85 11.41 14.13 9.19
N TYR A 86 10.37 13.36 8.89
CA TYR A 86 9.54 12.69 9.89
C TYR A 86 9.41 11.21 9.54
N SER A 87 9.37 10.37 10.58
CA SER A 87 9.04 8.95 10.46
C SER A 87 7.54 8.68 10.69
N ASP A 88 7.14 7.41 10.54
CA ASP A 88 5.76 6.87 10.66
C ASP A 88 5.00 7.34 11.91
N ASN A 89 5.72 7.63 13.00
CA ASN A 89 5.13 8.03 14.28
C ASN A 89 5.05 9.55 14.44
N GLY A 90 5.36 10.33 13.39
CA GLY A 90 5.43 11.79 13.45
C GLY A 90 6.64 12.34 14.22
N THR A 91 7.58 11.47 14.62
CA THR A 91 8.82 11.90 15.28
C THR A 91 9.78 12.50 14.28
N THR A 92 10.37 13.64 14.62
CA THR A 92 11.39 14.29 13.80
C THR A 92 12.68 13.48 13.82
N HIS A 93 13.25 13.27 12.64
CA HIS A 93 14.62 12.81 12.48
C HIS A 93 15.57 13.91 13.01
N SER A 94 16.15 13.66 14.17
CA SER A 94 16.99 14.62 14.90
C SER A 94 18.48 14.38 14.70
N ASN A 95 18.86 13.24 14.14
CA ASN A 95 20.25 12.87 13.87
C ASN A 95 20.50 12.74 12.38
N CYS A 96 21.55 13.38 11.88
CA CYS A 96 22.00 13.30 10.48
C CYS A 96 22.56 11.93 10.06
N GLY A 97 22.32 10.87 10.85
CA GLY A 97 22.72 9.49 10.59
C GLY A 97 21.56 8.50 10.44
N ASP A 98 20.31 8.91 10.68
CA ASP A 98 19.18 8.01 10.53
C ASP A 98 19.04 7.52 9.07
N LEU A 99 18.53 6.30 8.93
CA LEU A 99 18.31 5.68 7.62
C LEU A 99 17.16 6.40 6.92
N ALA A 100 17.40 6.93 5.73
CA ALA A 100 16.40 7.69 5.00
C ALA A 100 15.28 6.83 4.38
N ASN A 101 15.35 5.50 4.49
CA ASN A 101 14.22 4.62 4.17
C ASN A 101 13.08 4.66 5.21
N THR A 102 13.25 5.40 6.31
CA THR A 102 12.20 5.64 7.32
C THR A 102 11.56 7.01 7.16
N ILE A 103 11.97 7.81 6.17
CA ILE A 103 11.39 9.13 5.91
C ILE A 103 10.01 8.93 5.29
N GLN A 104 8.97 9.36 6.01
CA GLN A 104 7.58 9.32 5.55
C GLN A 104 6.96 10.70 5.32
N ALA A 105 7.60 11.76 5.79
CA ALA A 105 7.24 13.12 5.41
C ALA A 105 8.44 14.06 5.43
N ILE A 106 8.37 15.09 4.60
CA ILE A 106 9.34 16.17 4.50
C ILE A 106 8.58 17.48 4.71
N LYS A 107 9.06 18.32 5.62
CA LYS A 107 8.59 19.69 5.81
C LYS A 107 9.72 20.65 5.46
N SER A 108 9.46 21.54 4.51
CA SER A 108 10.34 22.66 4.18
C SER A 108 9.77 23.95 4.76
N ILE A 109 10.54 24.68 5.55
CA ILE A 109 10.15 25.94 6.17
C ILE A 109 10.97 27.06 5.54
N GLY A 110 10.32 27.91 4.74
CA GLY A 110 10.94 29.08 4.12
C GLY A 110 10.72 30.33 4.96
N THR A 111 11.81 31.06 5.21
CA THR A 111 11.82 32.34 5.93
C THR A 111 12.31 33.44 5.00
N TYR A 112 11.55 34.52 4.87
CA TYR A 112 11.93 35.69 4.09
C TYR A 112 11.59 36.98 4.86
N ARG A 113 12.60 37.81 5.17
CA ARG A 113 12.45 39.08 5.93
C ARG A 113 11.59 38.94 7.20
N GLY A 114 11.71 37.82 7.89
CA GLY A 114 10.95 37.51 9.12
C GLY A 114 9.60 36.81 8.90
N THR A 115 9.05 36.83 7.68
CA THR A 115 7.83 36.08 7.34
C THR A 115 8.15 34.62 7.08
N VAL A 116 7.35 33.71 7.64
CA VAL A 116 7.55 32.25 7.57
C VAL A 116 6.39 31.54 6.87
N ARG A 117 6.73 30.61 5.98
CA ARG A 117 5.80 29.70 5.30
C ARG A 117 6.38 28.28 5.28
N ALA A 118 5.52 27.28 5.32
CA ALA A 118 5.96 25.89 5.27
C ALA A 118 5.19 25.09 4.22
N VAL A 119 5.91 24.18 3.56
CA VAL A 119 5.40 23.16 2.65
C VAL A 119 5.66 21.81 3.30
N ASN A 120 4.62 20.99 3.45
CA ASN A 120 4.74 19.62 3.93
C ASN A 120 4.32 18.63 2.84
N VAL A 121 5.16 17.62 2.61
CA VAL A 121 4.97 16.58 1.60
C VAL A 121 5.15 15.23 2.26
N ALA A 122 4.14 14.36 2.15
CA ALA A 122 4.28 12.95 2.53
C ALA A 122 5.16 12.21 1.50
N VAL A 123 6.10 11.42 2.00
CA VAL A 123 6.93 10.48 1.22
C VAL A 123 6.36 9.10 1.48
N GLU A 124 5.48 8.63 0.60
CA GLU A 124 4.94 7.29 0.74
C GLU A 124 6.05 6.26 0.46
N PRO A 125 6.33 5.33 1.39
CA PRO A 125 7.19 4.20 1.09
C PRO A 125 6.69 3.52 -0.18
N ASP A 126 7.57 3.32 -1.15
CA ASP A 126 7.20 2.46 -2.27
C ASP A 126 7.09 1.01 -1.78
N CYS A 127 6.25 0.24 -2.44
CA CYS A 127 6.07 -1.15 -2.07
C CYS A 127 7.38 -1.93 -2.24
N PRO A 128 7.72 -2.85 -1.32
CA PRO A 128 8.89 -3.70 -1.51
C PRO A 128 8.68 -4.53 -2.78
N SER A 129 9.71 -4.74 -3.60
CA SER A 129 9.53 -5.48 -4.87
C SER A 129 8.95 -6.89 -4.66
N THR A 130 9.31 -7.51 -3.54
CA THR A 130 8.80 -8.81 -3.10
C THR A 130 8.60 -8.85 -1.58
N VAL A 131 7.84 -9.84 -1.13
CA VAL A 131 7.69 -10.23 0.27
C VAL A 131 7.79 -11.74 0.37
N SER A 132 8.36 -12.26 1.46
CA SER A 132 8.50 -13.69 1.70
C SER A 132 7.69 -14.13 2.93
N ASP A 133 7.12 -15.33 2.89
CA ASP A 133 6.49 -15.95 4.05
C ASP A 133 7.49 -16.76 4.91
N ASN A 134 6.97 -17.50 5.89
CA ASN A 134 7.77 -18.25 6.86
C ASN A 134 7.98 -19.72 6.46
N ASP A 135 7.68 -20.10 5.22
CA ASP A 135 7.95 -21.47 4.75
C ASP A 135 9.45 -21.75 4.61
N THR A 136 9.81 -23.03 4.46
CA THR A 136 11.19 -23.45 4.22
C THR A 136 11.23 -24.47 3.10
N PRO A 137 11.66 -24.10 1.87
CA PRO A 137 12.06 -22.74 1.46
C PRO A 137 10.89 -21.74 1.49
N ALA A 138 11.19 -20.46 1.71
CA ALA A 138 10.18 -19.41 1.77
C ALA A 138 9.49 -19.21 0.41
N ASN A 139 8.18 -18.98 0.42
CA ASN A 139 7.51 -18.52 -0.79
C ASN A 139 7.73 -17.01 -0.95
N GLU A 140 8.21 -16.59 -2.11
CA GLU A 140 8.31 -15.19 -2.48
C GLU A 140 7.10 -14.75 -3.29
N TYR A 141 6.62 -13.54 -3.03
CA TYR A 141 5.45 -12.95 -3.68
C TYR A 141 5.83 -11.56 -4.18
N SER A 142 5.45 -11.25 -5.41
CA SER A 142 5.63 -9.92 -5.97
C SER A 142 4.66 -8.96 -5.30
N THR A 143 5.02 -7.68 -5.21
CA THR A 143 4.08 -6.67 -4.71
C THR A 143 3.89 -5.53 -5.69
N ILE A 144 2.73 -4.91 -5.59
CA ILE A 144 2.28 -3.83 -6.47
C ILE A 144 1.70 -2.72 -5.62
N LYS A 145 1.86 -1.48 -6.08
CA LYS A 145 1.25 -0.31 -5.47
C LYS A 145 -0.07 0.01 -6.18
N ILE A 146 -1.16 0.04 -5.43
CA ILE A 146 -2.47 0.48 -5.91
C ILE A 146 -2.96 1.59 -4.99
N GLY A 147 -3.04 2.81 -5.52
CA GLY A 147 -3.28 4.00 -4.71
C GLY A 147 -2.21 4.16 -3.62
N THR A 148 -2.65 4.18 -2.36
CA THR A 148 -1.79 4.27 -1.18
C THR A 148 -1.45 2.90 -0.57
N GLN A 149 -1.89 1.80 -1.17
CA GLN A 149 -1.74 0.46 -0.61
C GLN A 149 -0.74 -0.38 -1.40
N CYS A 150 0.02 -1.19 -0.66
CA CYS A 150 0.83 -2.25 -1.21
C CYS A 150 0.08 -3.57 -1.14
N TRP A 151 -0.12 -4.21 -2.30
CA TRP A 151 -0.82 -5.48 -2.42
C TRP A 151 0.13 -6.56 -2.91
N MET A 152 -0.04 -7.79 -2.41
CA MET A 152 0.55 -8.95 -3.06
C MET A 152 -0.09 -9.13 -4.45
N ALA A 153 0.73 -9.40 -5.47
CA ALA A 153 0.24 -9.67 -6.83
C ALA A 153 -0.36 -11.09 -6.95
N GLU A 154 0.11 -12.01 -6.13
CA GLU A 154 -0.35 -13.41 -6.06
C GLU A 154 -1.14 -13.70 -4.78
N ASN A 155 -1.94 -14.76 -4.81
CA ASN A 155 -2.59 -15.28 -3.60
C ASN A 155 -1.58 -16.03 -2.71
N LEU A 156 -1.81 -16.00 -1.40
CA LEU A 156 -0.94 -16.62 -0.40
C LEU A 156 -0.84 -18.15 -0.59
N ARG A 157 0.38 -18.68 -0.54
CA ARG A 157 0.73 -20.10 -0.75
C ARG A 157 1.25 -20.81 0.50
N THR A 158 1.30 -20.10 1.64
CA THR A 158 1.98 -20.58 2.84
C THR A 158 1.46 -21.91 3.37
N THR A 159 2.37 -22.74 3.91
CA THR A 159 2.02 -23.94 4.67
C THR A 159 2.34 -23.81 6.15
N LYS A 160 2.86 -22.65 6.57
CA LYS A 160 3.32 -22.38 7.92
C LYS A 160 2.56 -21.21 8.56
N ARG A 161 2.25 -21.33 9.84
CA ARG A 161 1.76 -20.22 10.65
C ARG A 161 2.89 -19.22 10.90
N PRO A 162 2.56 -18.00 11.37
CA PRO A 162 3.55 -17.03 11.84
C PRO A 162 4.57 -17.58 12.86
N ASN A 163 4.18 -18.58 13.66
CA ASN A 163 5.04 -19.24 14.65
C ASN A 163 5.83 -20.45 14.09
N GLY A 164 5.78 -20.71 12.78
CA GLY A 164 6.49 -21.82 12.12
C GLY A 164 5.80 -23.18 12.22
N THR A 165 4.63 -23.28 12.87
CA THR A 165 3.87 -24.55 12.92
C THR A 165 3.16 -24.82 11.59
N ASP A 166 3.00 -26.10 11.25
CA ASP A 166 2.29 -26.52 10.04
C ASP A 166 0.81 -26.15 10.08
N ILE A 167 0.30 -25.79 8.91
CA ILE A 167 -1.12 -25.59 8.64
C ILE A 167 -1.58 -26.70 7.70
N ALA A 168 -2.75 -27.28 8.00
CA ALA A 168 -3.49 -28.08 7.05
C ALA A 168 -4.10 -27.18 5.95
N ALA A 169 -3.24 -26.55 5.13
CA ALA A 169 -3.66 -25.65 4.07
C ALA A 169 -4.18 -26.44 2.88
N LEU A 170 -5.39 -26.11 2.41
CA LEU A 170 -6.09 -26.87 1.37
C LEU A 170 -5.74 -26.30 0.01
N ALA A 171 -5.17 -27.15 -0.83
CA ALA A 171 -4.55 -26.77 -2.08
C ALA A 171 -5.43 -27.29 -3.23
N TYR A 172 -5.84 -26.40 -4.15
CA TYR A 172 -6.62 -26.73 -5.35
C TYR A 172 -5.72 -27.42 -6.39
N CYS A 173 -5.05 -28.53 -6.05
CA CYS A 173 -4.04 -29.12 -6.93
C CYS A 173 -4.59 -30.32 -7.70
N ASN A 174 -5.30 -30.09 -8.82
CA ASN A 174 -5.34 -31.02 -9.96
C ASN A 174 -5.86 -30.29 -11.23
N PRO A 175 -5.20 -30.37 -12.41
CA PRO A 175 -3.91 -31.01 -12.72
C PRO A 175 -2.70 -30.07 -12.75
N ALA A 176 -2.88 -28.74 -12.70
CA ALA A 176 -1.80 -27.78 -12.99
C ALA A 176 -1.01 -27.23 -11.77
N GLY A 177 -1.33 -27.69 -10.55
CA GLY A 177 -0.59 -27.32 -9.33
C GLY A 177 -1.03 -26.01 -8.66
N CYS A 178 -0.62 -25.86 -7.41
CA CYS A 178 -0.97 -24.75 -6.50
C CYS A 178 0.05 -23.60 -6.51
N GLY A 179 0.72 -23.45 -7.65
CA GLY A 179 1.74 -22.41 -7.87
C GLY A 179 1.13 -21.02 -8.02
N SER A 180 2.02 -20.05 -8.16
CA SER A 180 1.64 -18.71 -8.59
C SER A 180 0.83 -18.77 -9.90
N PRO A 181 -0.25 -17.99 -10.05
CA PRO A 181 -0.80 -16.99 -9.12
C PRO A 181 -1.96 -17.50 -8.22
N TRP A 182 -2.35 -18.77 -8.32
CA TRP A 182 -3.59 -19.31 -7.73
C TRP A 182 -3.63 -19.26 -6.20
N GLY A 183 -2.50 -19.57 -5.57
CA GLY A 183 -2.42 -19.65 -4.11
C GLY A 183 -3.05 -20.93 -3.52
N ARG A 184 -3.20 -20.92 -2.21
CA ARG A 184 -3.95 -21.93 -1.45
C ARG A 184 -5.24 -21.32 -0.90
N LEU A 185 -6.16 -22.19 -0.50
CA LEU A 185 -7.41 -21.81 0.15
C LEU A 185 -7.36 -22.16 1.63
N TYR A 186 -7.87 -21.23 2.45
CA TYR A 186 -7.88 -21.35 3.90
C TYR A 186 -9.30 -21.07 4.39
N ASP A 187 -9.77 -21.82 5.37
CA ASP A 187 -10.95 -21.41 6.12
C ASP A 187 -10.65 -20.12 6.91
N TRP A 188 -11.69 -19.41 7.31
CA TRP A 188 -11.54 -18.07 7.90
C TRP A 188 -10.80 -18.12 9.25
N ASN A 189 -11.05 -19.11 10.09
CA ASN A 189 -10.39 -19.23 11.39
C ASN A 189 -8.89 -19.52 11.23
N THR A 190 -8.55 -20.37 10.26
CA THR A 190 -7.17 -20.65 9.86
C THR A 190 -6.49 -19.40 9.31
N ALA A 191 -7.16 -18.65 8.44
CA ALA A 191 -6.68 -17.38 7.90
C ALA A 191 -6.35 -16.38 9.01
N MET A 192 -7.27 -16.21 9.97
CA MET A 192 -7.13 -15.28 11.10
C MET A 192 -6.10 -15.72 12.14
N ASN A 193 -5.61 -16.96 12.07
CA ASN A 193 -4.59 -17.51 12.96
C ASN A 193 -4.92 -17.31 14.45
N GLY A 194 -6.17 -17.58 14.84
CA GLY A 194 -6.64 -17.44 16.22
C GLY A 194 -6.92 -15.99 16.67
N SER A 195 -6.76 -15.01 15.79
CA SER A 195 -7.17 -13.63 16.07
C SER A 195 -8.69 -13.52 16.10
N VAL A 196 -9.22 -12.68 17.00
CA VAL A 196 -10.61 -12.24 16.92
C VAL A 196 -10.81 -11.38 15.69
N SER A 197 -12.05 -11.32 15.18
CA SER A 197 -12.43 -10.39 14.12
C SER A 197 -11.86 -9.00 14.42
N ALA A 198 -11.45 -8.28 13.38
CA ALA A 198 -11.24 -6.83 13.48
C ALA A 198 -12.54 -6.22 14.03
N ALA A 199 -12.63 -5.93 15.32
CA ALA A 199 -13.86 -5.46 15.96
C ALA A 199 -14.01 -3.93 15.83
N ALA A 200 -12.99 -3.26 15.31
CA ALA A 200 -12.92 -1.82 15.15
C ALA A 200 -12.33 -1.46 13.77
N VAL A 201 -12.76 -0.32 13.24
CA VAL A 201 -12.21 0.32 12.02
C VAL A 201 -10.69 0.42 12.11
N GLY A 202 -9.99 0.06 11.04
CA GLY A 202 -8.52 0.16 10.96
C GLY A 202 -7.72 -0.89 11.73
N ALA A 203 -8.34 -1.90 12.35
CA ALA A 203 -7.60 -2.99 13.01
C ALA A 203 -6.93 -3.90 11.96
N LYS A 204 -5.58 -3.83 11.87
CA LYS A 204 -4.76 -4.63 10.95
C LYS A 204 -4.45 -6.01 11.54
N ILE A 205 -5.20 -7.03 11.14
CA ILE A 205 -4.98 -8.42 11.60
C ILE A 205 -3.99 -9.13 10.68
N ARG A 206 -2.78 -9.43 11.19
CA ARG A 206 -1.76 -10.17 10.44
C ARG A 206 -2.29 -11.49 9.88
N GLY A 207 -2.95 -12.29 10.70
CA GLY A 207 -3.37 -13.64 10.32
C GLY A 207 -2.19 -14.48 9.81
N LEU A 208 -2.35 -15.11 8.65
CA LEU A 208 -1.29 -15.87 7.96
C LEU A 208 -0.34 -15.03 7.10
N CYS A 209 -0.54 -13.72 7.02
CA CYS A 209 0.28 -12.87 6.16
C CYS A 209 1.74 -12.75 6.65
N PRO A 210 2.68 -12.45 5.74
CA PRO A 210 4.05 -12.12 6.10
C PRO A 210 4.18 -11.02 7.15
N THR A 211 5.34 -10.93 7.80
CA THR A 211 5.59 -9.89 8.81
C THR A 211 5.45 -8.50 8.19
N GLY A 212 4.68 -7.62 8.84
CA GLY A 212 4.38 -6.27 8.34
C GLY A 212 3.28 -6.19 7.29
N TRP A 213 2.61 -7.31 7.00
CA TRP A 213 1.43 -7.40 6.11
C TRP A 213 0.24 -7.96 6.88
N HIS A 214 -0.98 -7.70 6.41
CA HIS A 214 -2.20 -8.14 7.06
C HIS A 214 -3.26 -8.65 6.09
N ILE A 215 -4.22 -9.40 6.62
CA ILE A 215 -5.44 -9.79 5.89
C ILE A 215 -6.29 -8.52 5.75
N PRO A 216 -6.70 -8.18 4.51
CA PRO A 216 -7.40 -6.93 4.28
C PRO A 216 -8.68 -6.84 5.10
N ALA A 217 -8.94 -5.67 5.68
CA ALA A 217 -10.16 -5.40 6.42
C ALA A 217 -11.23 -4.77 5.52
N ASP A 218 -12.49 -4.94 5.93
CA ASP A 218 -13.61 -4.19 5.38
C ASP A 218 -14.79 -4.15 6.37
N PHE A 219 -14.78 -3.17 7.27
CA PHE A 219 -15.92 -2.92 8.16
C PHE A 219 -17.07 -2.25 7.41
N ASN A 220 -16.80 -1.11 6.77
CA ASN A 220 -17.78 -0.22 6.14
C ASN A 220 -17.28 0.38 4.82
N LEU A 221 -16.62 -0.39 3.94
CA LEU A 221 -16.11 0.07 2.65
C LEU A 221 -15.10 1.23 2.74
N THR A 222 -14.48 1.41 3.91
CA THR A 222 -13.55 2.51 4.21
C THR A 222 -12.17 2.03 4.65
N ASP A 223 -12.00 0.71 4.86
CA ASP A 223 -10.73 0.08 5.13
C ASP A 223 -10.09 -0.43 3.82
N ASP A 224 -9.30 -1.50 3.88
CA ASP A 224 -8.41 -1.87 2.80
C ASP A 224 -9.11 -2.17 1.47
N LEU A 225 -10.17 -2.96 1.49
CA LEU A 225 -10.88 -3.38 0.27
C LEU A 225 -11.74 -2.23 -0.30
N GLY A 226 -12.21 -1.34 0.56
CA GLY A 226 -12.94 -0.14 0.19
C GLY A 226 -12.05 0.92 -0.44
N ILE A 227 -10.85 1.14 0.11
CA ILE A 227 -9.83 2.03 -0.47
C ILE A 227 -9.42 1.51 -1.86
N LEU A 228 -9.15 0.21 -1.97
CA LEU A 228 -8.83 -0.43 -3.25
C LEU A 228 -9.94 -0.22 -4.28
N SER A 229 -11.19 -0.48 -3.93
CA SER A 229 -12.29 -0.37 -4.89
C SER A 229 -12.57 1.09 -5.28
N ALA A 230 -12.49 2.03 -4.33
CA ALA A 230 -12.65 3.46 -4.58
C ALA A 230 -11.58 3.99 -5.54
N PHE A 231 -10.32 3.59 -5.34
CA PHE A 231 -9.22 3.96 -6.24
C PHE A 231 -9.44 3.46 -7.67
N LEU A 232 -10.08 2.30 -7.83
CA LEU A 232 -10.36 1.67 -9.12
C LEU A 232 -11.71 2.08 -9.73
N GLY A 233 -12.33 3.17 -9.26
CA GLY A 233 -13.57 3.71 -9.82
C GLY A 233 -14.86 3.16 -9.19
N GLY A 234 -14.75 2.44 -8.08
CA GLY A 234 -15.87 1.92 -7.28
C GLY A 234 -16.22 0.46 -7.57
N ASN A 235 -17.00 -0.14 -6.66
CA ASN A 235 -17.30 -1.58 -6.65
C ASN A 235 -17.93 -2.10 -7.96
N LEU A 236 -18.64 -1.28 -8.74
CA LEU A 236 -19.30 -1.74 -9.98
C LEU A 236 -18.34 -1.98 -11.15
N VAL A 237 -17.13 -1.41 -11.09
CA VAL A 237 -16.15 -1.47 -12.19
C VAL A 237 -14.79 -1.98 -11.75
N ALA A 238 -14.45 -1.90 -10.47
CA ALA A 238 -13.12 -2.28 -9.95
C ALA A 238 -12.73 -3.71 -10.34
N GLY A 239 -13.69 -4.63 -10.43
CA GLY A 239 -13.42 -6.02 -10.79
C GLY A 239 -12.78 -6.19 -12.17
N LYS A 240 -13.19 -5.42 -13.19
CA LYS A 240 -12.56 -5.52 -14.52
C LYS A 240 -11.12 -4.95 -14.55
N GLU A 241 -10.84 -3.98 -13.70
CA GLU A 241 -9.50 -3.38 -13.55
C GLU A 241 -8.55 -4.28 -12.76
N MET A 242 -9.10 -5.22 -11.98
CA MET A 242 -8.36 -6.14 -11.10
C MET A 242 -8.12 -7.52 -11.71
N LYS A 243 -9.05 -8.01 -12.53
CA LYS A 243 -8.96 -9.37 -13.11
C LYS A 243 -7.80 -9.45 -14.09
N ARG A 244 -7.07 -10.57 -14.09
CA ARG A 244 -6.02 -10.86 -15.08
C ARG A 244 -6.60 -10.96 -16.50
N THR A 245 -5.86 -10.45 -17.49
CA THR A 245 -6.27 -10.34 -18.90
C THR A 245 -5.97 -11.58 -19.74
N GLU A 246 -5.02 -12.42 -19.34
CA GLU A 246 -4.59 -13.59 -20.13
C GLU A 246 -5.73 -14.62 -20.30
N THR A 247 -6.18 -14.79 -21.55
CA THR A 247 -7.11 -15.83 -22.00
C THR A 247 -6.41 -16.72 -23.05
N ALA A 248 -5.81 -17.84 -22.63
CA ALA A 248 -5.21 -18.81 -23.55
C ALA A 248 -6.23 -19.90 -24.03
N PRO A 249 -5.93 -20.70 -25.07
CA PRO A 249 -6.97 -21.36 -25.87
C PRO A 249 -7.45 -22.75 -25.42
N ALA A 250 -7.01 -23.30 -24.29
CA ALA A 250 -7.47 -24.62 -23.83
C ALA A 250 -7.57 -24.71 -22.29
N VAL A 251 -8.81 -24.63 -21.81
CA VAL A 251 -9.43 -24.72 -20.47
C VAL A 251 -8.57 -24.94 -19.20
N PRO A 252 -8.73 -24.08 -18.17
CA PRO A 252 -9.16 -22.69 -18.25
C PRO A 252 -8.07 -21.80 -17.64
N ASN A 253 -7.58 -20.90 -18.48
CA ASN A 253 -6.87 -19.71 -18.04
C ASN A 253 -7.74 -18.99 -17.02
N TYR A 254 -7.07 -18.30 -16.10
CA TYR A 254 -7.52 -17.68 -14.85
C TYR A 254 -9.01 -17.30 -14.71
N TRP A 255 -9.69 -16.97 -15.81
CA TRP A 255 -11.12 -16.81 -15.94
C TRP A 255 -11.69 -17.60 -17.14
N ALA A 256 -12.78 -18.34 -16.91
CA ALA A 256 -13.62 -18.87 -17.97
C ALA A 256 -14.40 -17.74 -18.67
N ALA A 257 -14.95 -18.01 -19.86
CA ALA A 257 -15.81 -17.06 -20.56
C ALA A 257 -16.99 -16.58 -19.68
N PRO A 258 -17.50 -15.34 -19.84
CA PRO A 258 -17.13 -14.39 -20.89
C PRO A 258 -15.85 -13.58 -20.62
N ASN A 259 -15.58 -13.19 -19.37
CA ASN A 259 -14.44 -12.35 -18.95
C ASN A 259 -14.12 -11.18 -19.91
N THR A 260 -15.15 -10.54 -20.45
CA THR A 260 -15.06 -9.46 -21.44
C THR A 260 -14.69 -8.13 -20.79
N GLY A 261 -13.99 -7.25 -21.52
CA GLY A 261 -13.72 -5.87 -21.07
C GLY A 261 -12.70 -5.73 -19.94
N VAL A 262 -12.01 -6.82 -19.58
CA VAL A 262 -10.98 -6.84 -18.53
C VAL A 262 -9.68 -6.20 -19.03
N THR A 263 -9.09 -5.34 -18.21
CA THR A 263 -7.89 -4.54 -18.54
C THR A 263 -6.69 -4.90 -17.68
N ASN A 264 -6.93 -5.36 -16.45
CA ASN A 264 -5.90 -5.48 -15.40
C ASN A 264 -5.08 -4.19 -15.20
N SER A 265 -5.64 -3.00 -15.43
CA SER A 265 -4.89 -1.74 -15.40
C SER A 265 -4.27 -1.45 -14.01
N SER A 266 -4.84 -2.02 -12.95
CA SER A 266 -4.32 -1.93 -11.58
C SER A 266 -3.05 -2.75 -11.33
N GLY A 267 -2.72 -3.70 -12.22
CA GLY A 267 -1.68 -4.69 -11.97
C GLY A 267 -2.05 -5.78 -10.95
N PHE A 268 -3.25 -5.73 -10.36
CA PHE A 268 -3.70 -6.67 -9.32
C PHE A 268 -3.63 -8.13 -9.77
N ALA A 269 -3.91 -8.44 -11.03
CA ALA A 269 -3.81 -9.79 -11.59
C ALA A 269 -4.63 -10.84 -10.82
N GLY A 270 -5.85 -10.48 -10.42
CA GLY A 270 -6.80 -11.36 -9.74
C GLY A 270 -7.20 -12.55 -10.62
N VAL A 271 -7.33 -13.72 -9.99
CA VAL A 271 -7.62 -15.00 -10.66
C VAL A 271 -8.83 -15.69 -10.04
N GLY A 272 -9.54 -16.46 -10.86
CA GLY A 272 -10.72 -17.22 -10.45
C GLY A 272 -10.37 -18.47 -9.64
N SER A 273 -9.78 -18.31 -8.46
CA SER A 273 -9.31 -19.40 -7.59
C SER A 273 -10.40 -20.36 -7.10
N GLY A 274 -11.67 -20.00 -7.25
CA GLY A 274 -12.81 -20.76 -6.75
C GLY A 274 -12.87 -20.79 -5.23
N ASN A 275 -13.59 -21.77 -4.71
CA ASN A 275 -13.69 -22.01 -3.27
C ASN A 275 -13.67 -23.52 -2.97
N ARG A 276 -13.58 -23.85 -1.67
CA ARG A 276 -13.83 -25.22 -1.21
C ARG A 276 -14.89 -25.22 -0.12
N VAL A 277 -15.97 -25.94 -0.36
CA VAL A 277 -17.12 -26.07 0.55
C VAL A 277 -17.32 -27.55 0.85
N ALA A 278 -17.35 -27.91 2.13
CA ALA A 278 -17.62 -29.29 2.59
C ALA A 278 -16.78 -30.38 1.88
N GLY A 279 -15.51 -30.11 1.60
CA GLY A 279 -14.65 -31.09 0.92
C GLY A 279 -14.50 -30.86 -0.58
N VAL A 280 -15.47 -30.20 -1.21
CA VAL A 280 -15.59 -30.09 -2.66
C VAL A 280 -15.11 -28.73 -3.15
N PHE A 281 -14.31 -28.77 -4.19
CA PHE A 281 -13.74 -27.62 -4.88
C PHE A 281 -14.68 -27.13 -5.98
N ASN A 282 -15.09 -25.85 -5.94
CA ASN A 282 -16.07 -25.28 -6.87
C ASN A 282 -15.60 -23.96 -7.49
N LEU A 283 -16.25 -23.57 -8.59
CA LEU A 283 -16.18 -22.23 -9.21
C LEU A 283 -14.79 -21.80 -9.70
N ARG A 284 -13.84 -22.72 -9.85
CA ARG A 284 -12.55 -22.41 -10.48
C ARG A 284 -12.76 -21.85 -11.88
N GLY A 285 -12.05 -20.76 -12.17
CA GLY A 285 -12.19 -19.97 -13.39
C GLY A 285 -13.47 -19.12 -13.45
N LEU A 286 -14.46 -19.35 -12.61
CA LEU A 286 -15.71 -18.58 -12.60
C LEU A 286 -15.72 -17.50 -11.53
N SER A 287 -15.07 -17.76 -10.38
CA SER A 287 -15.02 -16.82 -9.27
C SER A 287 -13.67 -16.85 -8.57
N GLY A 288 -13.20 -15.70 -8.12
CA GLY A 288 -12.02 -15.54 -7.27
C GLY A 288 -12.42 -14.79 -6.02
N TYR A 289 -11.89 -15.20 -4.88
CA TYR A 289 -12.30 -14.65 -3.59
C TYR A 289 -11.12 -14.11 -2.78
N ILE A 290 -11.37 -13.08 -1.99
CA ILE A 290 -10.39 -12.54 -1.03
C ILE A 290 -11.08 -12.45 0.31
N TRP A 291 -10.55 -13.16 1.31
CA TRP A 291 -11.03 -13.04 2.68
C TRP A 291 -10.88 -11.61 3.21
N SER A 292 -11.90 -11.13 3.91
CA SER A 292 -11.78 -10.00 4.82
C SER A 292 -11.48 -10.51 6.23
N SER A 293 -10.73 -9.73 7.00
CA SER A 293 -10.53 -9.97 8.44
C SER A 293 -11.76 -9.61 9.29
N TYR A 294 -12.85 -9.14 8.65
CA TYR A 294 -14.10 -8.75 9.31
C TYR A 294 -15.14 -9.87 9.33
N GLN A 295 -15.67 -10.16 10.51
CA GLN A 295 -16.77 -11.09 10.74
C GLN A 295 -18.11 -10.48 10.37
N SER A 296 -18.96 -11.24 9.68
CA SER A 296 -20.33 -10.81 9.35
C SER A 296 -21.30 -11.17 10.48
N ASP A 297 -21.21 -12.40 10.97
CA ASP A 297 -21.97 -12.92 12.10
C ASP A 297 -21.22 -14.09 12.76
N ALA A 298 -21.82 -14.79 13.73
CA ALA A 298 -21.17 -15.89 14.43
C ALA A 298 -20.58 -16.97 13.50
N ALA A 299 -21.31 -17.33 12.43
CA ALA A 299 -20.99 -18.40 11.50
C ALA A 299 -20.31 -17.92 10.21
N ASN A 300 -20.46 -16.65 9.85
CA ASN A 300 -20.02 -16.10 8.57
C ASN A 300 -18.99 -14.97 8.72
N ALA A 301 -18.17 -14.79 7.70
CA ALA A 301 -17.25 -13.67 7.54
C ALA A 301 -17.40 -13.03 6.16
N TRP A 302 -16.98 -11.78 6.03
CA TRP A 302 -16.99 -11.11 4.74
C TRP A 302 -15.85 -11.57 3.86
N SER A 303 -16.12 -11.60 2.56
CA SER A 303 -15.11 -11.75 1.52
C SER A 303 -15.51 -10.88 0.33
N TYR A 304 -14.57 -10.66 -0.58
CA TYR A 304 -14.86 -10.05 -1.86
C TYR A 304 -14.69 -11.03 -2.99
N GLN A 305 -15.60 -10.95 -3.95
CA GLN A 305 -15.67 -11.80 -5.11
C GLN A 305 -15.37 -11.00 -6.38
N LEU A 306 -14.50 -11.58 -7.20
CA LEU A 306 -14.36 -11.29 -8.62
C LEU A 306 -15.05 -12.41 -9.40
N SER A 307 -15.76 -12.08 -10.48
CA SER A 307 -16.49 -13.05 -11.30
C SER A 307 -16.15 -12.90 -12.79
N SER A 308 -16.11 -14.01 -13.53
CA SER A 308 -15.89 -13.97 -14.98
C SER A 308 -17.02 -13.24 -15.72
N GLY A 309 -18.24 -13.25 -15.18
CA GLY A 309 -19.43 -12.64 -15.78
C GLY A 309 -19.73 -11.22 -15.30
N SER A 310 -18.87 -10.60 -14.49
CA SER A 310 -19.13 -9.29 -13.90
C SER A 310 -17.86 -8.43 -13.85
N ASP A 311 -18.05 -7.13 -14.03
CA ASP A 311 -17.02 -6.10 -13.82
C ASP A 311 -16.94 -5.67 -12.35
N ALA A 312 -17.85 -6.14 -11.51
CA ALA A 312 -17.94 -5.72 -10.13
C ALA A 312 -16.93 -6.44 -9.22
N PHE A 313 -16.50 -5.73 -8.18
CA PHE A 313 -15.81 -6.25 -7.01
C PHE A 313 -16.81 -6.31 -5.85
N THR A 314 -17.41 -7.49 -5.67
CA THR A 314 -18.64 -7.65 -4.88
C THR A 314 -18.34 -8.20 -3.50
N ARG A 315 -18.82 -7.51 -2.45
CA ARG A 315 -18.75 -8.00 -1.07
C ARG A 315 -19.80 -9.08 -0.84
N VAL A 316 -19.41 -10.22 -0.28
CA VAL A 316 -20.28 -11.36 0.00
C VAL A 316 -20.02 -11.95 1.39
N SER A 317 -21.08 -12.38 2.07
CA SER A 317 -21.01 -13.06 3.37
C SER A 317 -20.89 -14.55 3.14
N VAL A 318 -19.83 -15.18 3.68
CA VAL A 318 -19.51 -16.60 3.43
C VAL A 318 -19.26 -17.32 4.75
N ALA A 319 -19.72 -18.57 4.84
CA ALA A 319 -19.48 -19.41 6.00
C ALA A 319 -17.99 -19.53 6.30
N LYS A 320 -17.61 -19.33 7.57
CA LYS A 320 -16.21 -19.39 8.02
C LYS A 320 -15.52 -20.73 7.75
N THR A 321 -16.30 -21.80 7.54
CA THR A 321 -15.84 -23.15 7.19
C THR A 321 -15.52 -23.34 5.70
N THR A 322 -15.91 -22.39 4.85
CA THR A 322 -15.51 -22.38 3.43
C THR A 322 -14.04 -22.03 3.34
N ALA A 323 -13.28 -22.67 2.45
CA ALA A 323 -11.91 -22.24 2.17
C ALA A 323 -11.88 -21.27 0.98
N LEU A 324 -11.30 -20.08 1.18
CA LEU A 324 -11.09 -19.04 0.15
C LEU A 324 -9.62 -18.60 0.13
N SER A 325 -9.21 -17.89 -0.92
CA SER A 325 -7.86 -17.34 -1.02
C SER A 325 -7.65 -16.12 -0.11
N ILE A 326 -6.41 -15.93 0.31
CA ILE A 326 -5.93 -14.74 1.02
C ILE A 326 -5.00 -14.00 0.07
N ARG A 327 -5.11 -12.66 0.06
CA ARG A 327 -4.16 -11.79 -0.59
C ARG A 327 -3.87 -10.64 0.36
N CYS A 328 -2.63 -10.56 0.83
CA CYS A 328 -2.28 -9.65 1.90
C CYS A 328 -2.03 -8.24 1.37
N VAL A 329 -2.22 -7.27 2.26
CA VAL A 329 -2.04 -5.85 2.00
C VAL A 329 -1.12 -5.27 3.07
N LYS A 330 -0.44 -4.17 2.73
CA LYS A 330 0.35 -3.33 3.63
C LYS A 330 0.09 -1.86 3.31
N ASN A 331 -0.11 -1.07 4.36
CA ASN A 331 -0.28 0.38 4.39
C ASN A 331 0.01 0.87 5.82
#